data_AF-A0A149V0U4-F1
#
_entry.id   AF-A0A149V0U4-F1
#
_cell.length_a   1.000
_cell.length_b   1.000
_cell.length_c   1.000
_cell.angle_alpha   90.00
_cell.angle_beta   90.00
_cell.angle_gamma   90.00
#
_symmetry.space_group_name_H-M   'P 1'
#
loop_
_entity.id
_entity.type
_entity.pdbx_description
1 polymer ?
#
loop_
_entity_poly.entity_id
_entity_poly.type
_entity_poly.pdbx_seq_one_letter_code
_entity_poly.pdbx_strand_id
1 'polypeptide(L)'
;MDVTLLITREPFALQDKSRPALRIMPDAVYALVVTDPSLDFEESASDPGYGIILYKSPDSSGSPQVHRFSFTKDGIRSTNAEAPLVLKLLDLAKKLKAHVLSDHGALYFKDASGLLNITEDLDAKSYITGDKGTRYAVTPEGALADAARLPDYLAENDYSFLKEKPENTQRKTNAPAPALLKGLGTFKCSLFSKAHQKNVMLSVHAYYIWGLGFLSGMNFAYQDSPAKNVTYQTSNPVVNEDIAFLYAYCTRNPDDMFVSAWLALRTMRLDRQ
;
A
#
# COMPACT_ATOMS: atom_id res chain seq x y z
N MET A 1 1.37 5.86 -37.67
CA MET A 1 0.60 6.62 -36.67
C MET A 1 0.80 5.88 -35.37
N ASP A 2 1.26 6.60 -34.36
CA ASP A 2 1.61 6.02 -33.07
C ASP A 2 0.32 5.78 -32.28
N VAL A 3 -0.17 4.53 -32.28
CA VAL A 3 -1.40 4.17 -31.55
C VAL A 3 -1.07 4.10 -30.07
N THR A 4 -1.82 4.84 -29.26
CA THR A 4 -1.74 4.75 -27.80
C THR A 4 -2.82 3.81 -27.28
N LEU A 5 -2.43 2.80 -26.51
CA LEU A 5 -3.35 1.92 -25.81
C LEU A 5 -3.50 2.33 -24.35
N LEU A 6 -4.72 2.22 -23.83
CA LEU A 6 -5.12 2.53 -22.47
C LEU A 6 -5.79 1.32 -21.82
N ILE A 7 -5.26 0.86 -20.70
CA ILE A 7 -5.95 -0.05 -19.79
C ILE A 7 -6.80 0.79 -18.83
N THR A 8 -8.12 0.62 -18.86
CA THR A 8 -9.08 1.36 -18.01
C THR A 8 -10.23 0.46 -17.56
N ARG A 9 -10.80 0.75 -16.38
CA ARG A 9 -12.04 0.10 -15.92
C ARG A 9 -13.31 0.75 -16.50
N GLU A 10 -13.15 1.91 -17.13
CA GLU A 10 -14.23 2.69 -17.74
C GLU A 10 -13.95 2.87 -19.23
N PRO A 11 -14.38 1.91 -20.07
CA PRO A 11 -14.20 2.01 -21.51
C PRO A 11 -15.24 2.90 -22.21
N PHE A 12 -16.26 3.34 -21.48
CA PHE A 12 -17.35 4.20 -21.98
C PHE A 12 -17.22 5.61 -21.41
N ALA A 13 -17.66 6.60 -22.18
CA ALA A 13 -17.70 7.98 -21.71
C ALA A 13 -18.76 8.11 -20.59
N LEU A 14 -18.33 8.38 -19.36
CA LEU A 14 -19.24 8.58 -18.23
C LEU A 14 -19.82 10.01 -18.26
N GLN A 15 -20.80 10.23 -19.16
CA GLN A 15 -21.44 11.54 -19.30
C GLN A 15 -22.49 11.78 -18.22
N ASP A 16 -23.14 10.71 -17.77
CA ASP A 16 -24.13 10.74 -16.70
C ASP A 16 -23.50 10.31 -15.37
N LYS A 17 -23.66 11.14 -14.32
CA LYS A 17 -23.10 10.89 -12.97
C LYS A 17 -23.95 9.91 -12.16
N SER A 18 -24.70 9.03 -12.82
CA SER A 18 -25.63 8.07 -12.21
C SER A 18 -24.95 7.00 -11.35
N ARG A 19 -23.63 6.78 -11.56
CA ARG A 19 -22.78 5.97 -10.69
C ARG A 19 -21.37 6.56 -10.58
N PRO A 20 -20.63 6.28 -9.50
CA PRO A 20 -19.20 6.56 -9.46
C PRO A 20 -18.44 5.66 -10.46
N ALA A 21 -17.46 6.23 -11.17
CA ALA A 21 -16.55 5.49 -12.04
C ALA A 21 -15.61 4.57 -11.24
N LEU A 22 -15.39 3.36 -11.75
CA LEU A 22 -14.36 2.44 -11.30
C LEU A 22 -12.98 2.95 -11.73
N ARG A 23 -11.98 2.74 -10.88
CA ARG A 23 -10.61 3.14 -11.16
C ARG A 23 -9.65 1.98 -10.91
N ILE A 24 -8.51 2.04 -11.60
CA ILE A 24 -7.37 1.17 -11.29
C ILE A 24 -6.62 1.83 -10.13
N MET A 25 -6.78 1.28 -8.92
CA MET A 25 -6.12 1.83 -7.73
C MET A 25 -4.63 1.47 -7.69
N PRO A 26 -3.77 2.33 -7.13
CA PRO A 26 -2.35 2.04 -6.94
C PRO A 26 -2.06 0.69 -6.27
N ASP A 27 -2.83 0.33 -5.24
CA ASP A 27 -2.66 -0.94 -4.52
C ASP A 27 -2.86 -2.16 -5.42
N ALA A 28 -3.79 -2.08 -6.38
CA ALA A 28 -4.04 -3.16 -7.34
C ALA A 28 -2.88 -3.31 -8.33
N VAL A 29 -2.26 -2.19 -8.75
CA VAL A 29 -1.06 -2.20 -9.60
C VAL A 29 0.15 -2.71 -8.83
N TYR A 30 0.32 -2.31 -7.57
CA TYR A 30 1.39 -2.83 -6.72
C TYR A 30 1.29 -4.35 -6.54
N ALA A 31 0.10 -4.86 -6.22
CA ALA A 31 -0.15 -6.30 -6.11
C ALA A 31 0.14 -7.04 -7.44
N LEU A 32 -0.23 -6.44 -8.57
CA LEU A 32 0.06 -6.98 -9.91
C LEU A 32 1.57 -7.07 -10.17
N VAL A 33 2.33 -6.03 -9.84
CA VAL A 33 3.80 -5.98 -10.03
C VAL A 33 4.50 -6.99 -9.13
N VAL A 34 4.11 -7.08 -7.86
CA VAL A 34 4.72 -8.02 -6.90
C VAL A 34 4.45 -9.49 -7.28
N THR A 35 3.33 -9.78 -7.94
CA THR A 35 2.93 -11.14 -8.32
C THR A 35 3.36 -11.55 -9.74
N ASP A 36 3.81 -10.62 -10.57
CA ASP A 36 4.27 -10.88 -11.94
C ASP A 36 5.76 -10.58 -12.06
N PRO A 37 6.65 -11.60 -12.09
CA PRO A 37 8.10 -11.39 -12.05
C PRO A 37 8.67 -10.72 -13.30
N SER A 38 7.87 -10.59 -14.36
CA SER A 38 8.24 -9.82 -15.56
C SER A 38 8.02 -8.31 -15.40
N LEU A 39 7.45 -7.87 -14.28
CA LEU A 39 7.13 -6.48 -14.02
C LEU A 39 8.03 -5.86 -12.95
N ASP A 40 8.19 -4.55 -13.05
CA ASP A 40 8.80 -3.69 -12.02
C ASP A 40 8.01 -2.38 -11.95
N PHE A 41 8.25 -1.56 -10.92
CA PHE A 41 7.55 -0.29 -10.76
C PHE A 41 8.49 0.83 -10.31
N GLU A 42 8.54 1.89 -11.11
CA GLU A 42 9.20 3.15 -10.78
C GLU A 42 8.13 4.16 -10.36
N GLU A 43 8.05 4.45 -9.05
CA GLU A 43 7.11 5.43 -8.52
C GLU A 43 7.47 6.86 -8.93
N SER A 44 6.46 7.67 -9.27
CA SER A 44 6.61 9.08 -9.59
C SER A 44 6.88 9.90 -8.34
N ALA A 45 7.94 10.71 -8.36
CA ALA A 45 8.26 11.63 -7.27
C ALA A 45 7.19 12.72 -7.05
N SER A 46 6.46 13.09 -8.10
CA SER A 46 5.45 14.14 -8.05
C SER A 46 4.02 13.64 -7.80
N ASP A 47 3.77 12.35 -8.00
CA ASP A 47 2.43 11.74 -7.84
C ASP A 47 2.55 10.34 -7.20
N PRO A 48 2.72 10.27 -5.86
CA PRO A 48 2.92 9.01 -5.15
C PRO A 48 1.77 8.01 -5.39
N GLY A 49 2.11 6.74 -5.58
CA GLY A 49 1.22 5.65 -5.99
C GLY A 49 1.07 5.49 -7.51
N TYR A 50 1.44 6.50 -8.30
CA TYR A 50 1.47 6.45 -9.77
C TYR A 50 2.91 6.46 -10.27
N GLY A 51 3.14 6.18 -11.54
CA GLY A 51 4.51 6.05 -12.04
C GLY A 51 4.62 5.27 -13.32
N ILE A 52 5.73 4.56 -13.48
CA ILE A 52 6.03 3.76 -14.67
C ILE A 52 6.10 2.29 -14.28
N ILE A 53 5.28 1.47 -14.93
CA ILE A 53 5.40 0.01 -14.87
C ILE A 53 6.44 -0.39 -15.92
N LEU A 54 7.47 -1.12 -15.51
CA LEU A 54 8.47 -1.68 -16.42
C LEU A 54 8.07 -3.11 -16.74
N TYR A 55 8.00 -3.46 -18.02
CA TYR A 55 7.86 -4.84 -18.48
C TYR A 55 9.17 -5.32 -19.09
N LYS A 56 9.77 -6.32 -18.46
CA LYS A 56 10.98 -7.00 -18.91
C LYS A 56 10.54 -8.15 -19.81
N SER A 57 10.53 -7.94 -21.12
CA SER A 57 10.11 -8.98 -22.05
C SER A 57 11.11 -10.14 -22.00
N PRO A 58 10.67 -11.39 -21.81
CA PRO A 58 11.56 -12.54 -21.95
C PRO A 58 11.96 -12.66 -23.43
N ASP A 59 13.26 -12.52 -23.71
CA ASP A 59 13.83 -12.23 -25.03
C ASP A 59 13.35 -13.10 -26.21
N SER A 60 13.23 -12.45 -27.37
CA SER A 60 13.53 -13.04 -28.67
C SER A 60 14.95 -12.66 -29.10
N SER A 61 15.94 -13.51 -28.79
CA SER A 61 17.28 -13.53 -29.41
C SER A 61 18.18 -12.28 -29.32
N GLY A 62 17.99 -11.39 -28.33
CA GLY A 62 18.80 -10.18 -28.12
C GLY A 62 18.86 -9.75 -26.65
N SER A 63 19.36 -8.54 -26.36
CA SER A 63 19.37 -7.94 -25.02
C SER A 63 17.94 -7.70 -24.50
N PRO A 64 17.67 -7.86 -23.19
CA PRO A 64 16.33 -7.70 -22.62
C PRO A 64 15.74 -6.32 -22.94
N GLN A 65 14.67 -6.30 -23.73
CA GLN A 65 13.91 -5.08 -23.98
C GLN A 65 13.03 -4.77 -22.77
N VAL A 66 13.21 -3.56 -22.24
CA VAL A 66 12.40 -3.01 -21.15
C VAL A 66 11.37 -2.05 -21.74
N HIS A 67 10.11 -2.43 -21.69
CA HIS A 67 8.99 -1.59 -22.11
C HIS A 67 8.45 -0.80 -20.91
N ARG A 68 8.01 0.43 -21.16
CA ARG A 68 7.58 1.36 -20.12
C ARG A 68 6.11 1.69 -20.32
N PHE A 69 5.28 1.39 -19.33
CA PHE A 69 3.87 1.74 -19.32
C PHE A 69 3.61 2.84 -18.30
N SER A 70 3.05 3.96 -18.74
CA SER A 70 2.72 5.07 -17.87
C SER A 70 1.44 4.77 -17.09
N PHE A 71 1.51 4.70 -15.77
CA PHE A 71 0.36 4.49 -14.91
C PHE A 71 -0.04 5.82 -14.26
N THR A 72 -1.25 6.27 -14.54
CA THR A 72 -1.86 7.48 -13.97
C THR A 72 -3.27 7.19 -13.47
N LYS A 73 -3.93 8.19 -12.87
CA LYS A 73 -5.33 8.11 -12.43
C LYS A 73 -6.32 7.69 -13.53
N ASP A 74 -5.96 7.89 -14.80
CA ASP A 74 -6.82 7.55 -15.95
C ASP A 74 -6.64 6.08 -16.37
N GLY A 75 -5.58 5.42 -15.90
CA GLY A 75 -5.25 4.05 -16.26
C GLY A 75 -3.79 3.84 -16.64
N ILE A 76 -3.51 2.71 -17.28
CA ILE A 76 -2.15 2.33 -17.72
C ILE A 76 -2.03 2.55 -19.23
N ARG A 77 -1.08 3.37 -19.66
CA ARG A 77 -0.87 3.74 -21.07
C ARG A 77 0.39 3.11 -21.64
N SER A 78 0.28 2.63 -22.88
CA SER A 78 1.42 2.20 -23.70
C SER A 78 1.34 2.87 -25.06
N THR A 79 2.43 3.48 -25.49
CA THR A 79 2.58 3.99 -26.86
C THR A 79 3.26 2.93 -27.72
N ASN A 80 2.91 2.87 -29.01
CA ASN A 80 3.60 2.03 -30.00
C ASN A 80 3.65 0.54 -29.62
N ALA A 81 2.53 0.02 -29.11
CA ALA A 81 2.44 -1.38 -28.69
C ALA A 81 2.33 -2.32 -29.89
N GLU A 82 3.36 -3.13 -30.12
CA GLU A 82 3.33 -4.24 -31.08
C GLU A 82 2.51 -5.43 -30.55
N ALA A 83 2.14 -6.37 -31.42
CA ALA A 83 1.24 -7.49 -31.07
C ALA A 83 1.62 -8.24 -29.75
N PRO A 84 2.89 -8.57 -29.46
CA PRO A 84 3.26 -9.18 -28.17
C PRO A 84 2.95 -8.29 -26.96
N LEU A 85 3.17 -6.98 -27.09
CA LEU A 85 2.84 -6.00 -26.05
C LEU A 85 1.33 -5.85 -25.89
N VAL A 86 0.56 -5.84 -26.98
CA VAL A 86 -0.90 -5.84 -26.93
C VAL A 86 -1.41 -7.05 -26.15
N LEU A 87 -0.86 -8.25 -26.40
CA LEU A 87 -1.23 -9.46 -25.68
C LEU A 87 -0.90 -9.36 -24.18
N LYS A 88 0.27 -8.80 -23.82
CA LYS A 88 0.63 -8.55 -22.42
C LYS A 88 -0.33 -7.54 -21.78
N LEU A 89 -0.63 -6.44 -22.44
CA LEU A 89 -1.58 -5.43 -21.94
C LEU A 89 -2.97 -6.04 -21.70
N LEU A 90 -3.43 -6.93 -22.58
CA LEU A 90 -4.68 -7.68 -22.38
C LEU A 90 -4.64 -8.62 -21.17
N ASP A 91 -3.51 -9.28 -20.94
CA ASP A 91 -3.35 -10.14 -19.76
C ASP A 91 -3.31 -9.32 -18.46
N LEU A 92 -2.65 -8.15 -18.47
CA LEU A 92 -2.69 -7.20 -17.35
C LEU A 92 -4.11 -6.68 -17.11
N ALA A 93 -4.81 -6.26 -18.18
CA ALA A 93 -6.18 -5.78 -18.09
C ALA A 93 -7.12 -6.84 -17.50
N LYS A 94 -6.97 -8.10 -17.89
CA LYS A 94 -7.74 -9.23 -17.32
C LYS A 94 -7.50 -9.39 -15.82
N LYS A 95 -6.25 -9.29 -15.35
CA LYS A 95 -5.90 -9.35 -13.92
C LYS A 95 -6.50 -8.17 -13.15
N LEU A 96 -6.52 -6.99 -13.77
CA LEU A 96 -7.06 -5.73 -13.21
C LEU A 96 -8.57 -5.54 -13.40
N LYS A 97 -9.29 -6.53 -13.96
CA LYS A 97 -10.73 -6.42 -14.28
C LYS A 97 -11.06 -5.20 -15.15
N ALA A 98 -10.17 -4.90 -16.09
CA ALA A 98 -10.18 -3.72 -16.94
C ALA A 98 -10.28 -4.09 -18.43
N HIS A 99 -10.41 -3.06 -19.25
CA HIS A 99 -10.51 -3.10 -20.71
C HIS A 99 -9.29 -2.42 -21.34
N VAL A 100 -8.98 -2.74 -22.59
CA VAL A 100 -7.89 -2.12 -23.36
C VAL A 100 -8.48 -1.39 -24.56
N LEU A 101 -8.21 -0.10 -24.66
CA LEU A 101 -8.75 0.79 -25.71
C LEU A 101 -7.62 1.49 -26.44
N SER A 102 -7.81 1.81 -27.70
CA SER A 102 -6.99 2.84 -28.36
C SER A 102 -7.49 4.25 -28.03
N ASP A 103 -6.62 5.23 -28.25
CA ASP A 103 -6.94 6.65 -28.33
C ASP A 103 -8.03 7.00 -29.36
N HIS A 104 -8.25 6.16 -30.36
CA HIS A 104 -9.35 6.26 -31.32
C HIS A 104 -10.65 5.57 -30.88
N GLY A 105 -10.69 4.96 -29.69
CA GLY A 105 -11.88 4.32 -29.14
C GLY A 105 -12.09 2.86 -29.55
N ALA A 106 -11.12 2.25 -30.24
CA ALA A 106 -11.20 0.82 -30.58
C ALA A 106 -10.89 -0.05 -29.36
N LEU A 107 -11.76 -1.02 -29.08
CA LEU A 107 -11.64 -1.98 -28.00
C LEU A 107 -10.86 -3.22 -28.43
N TYR A 108 -9.86 -3.59 -27.63
CA TYR A 108 -9.03 -4.78 -27.83
C TYR A 108 -9.46 -5.87 -26.86
N PHE A 109 -9.58 -7.10 -27.35
CA PHE A 109 -9.88 -8.26 -26.50
C PHE A 109 -9.42 -9.58 -27.12
N LYS A 110 -9.25 -10.60 -26.28
CA LYS A 110 -9.15 -11.99 -26.74
C LYS A 110 -10.55 -12.59 -26.84
N ASP A 111 -10.87 -13.24 -27.94
CA ASP A 111 -12.11 -14.02 -28.05
C ASP A 111 -12.03 -15.35 -27.28
N ALA A 112 -13.08 -16.17 -27.39
CA ALA A 112 -13.16 -17.47 -26.75
C ALA A 112 -12.08 -18.46 -27.23
N SER A 113 -11.53 -18.26 -28.43
CA SER A 113 -10.42 -19.06 -28.98
C SER A 113 -9.05 -18.55 -28.56
N GLY A 114 -8.99 -17.39 -27.89
CA GLY A 114 -7.75 -16.74 -27.45
C GLY A 114 -7.11 -15.83 -28.50
N LEU A 115 -7.75 -15.66 -29.67
CA LEU A 115 -7.27 -14.79 -30.73
C LEU A 115 -7.57 -13.33 -30.42
N LEU A 116 -6.65 -12.45 -30.84
CA LEU A 116 -6.78 -11.01 -30.69
C LEU A 116 -7.84 -10.49 -31.67
N ASN A 117 -8.87 -9.83 -31.12
CA ASN A 117 -9.86 -9.08 -31.88
C ASN A 117 -9.85 -7.60 -31.46
N ILE A 118 -10.20 -6.76 -32.43
CA ILE A 118 -10.27 -5.30 -32.30
C ILE A 118 -11.62 -4.88 -32.87
N THR A 119 -12.35 -4.04 -32.15
CA THR A 119 -13.65 -3.53 -32.62
C THR A 119 -13.85 -2.08 -32.21
N GLU A 120 -14.46 -1.29 -33.08
CA GLU A 120 -14.98 0.04 -32.76
C GLU A 120 -16.45 -0.02 -32.33
N ASP A 121 -17.08 -1.19 -32.50
CA ASP A 121 -18.42 -1.46 -31.99
C ASP A 121 -18.37 -1.65 -30.47
N LEU A 122 -18.70 -0.56 -29.77
CA LEU A 122 -18.74 -0.49 -28.32
C LEU A 122 -19.83 -1.40 -27.71
N ASP A 123 -20.84 -1.78 -28.48
CA ASP A 123 -21.89 -2.71 -28.02
C ASP A 123 -21.33 -4.14 -27.84
N ALA A 124 -20.23 -4.47 -28.50
CA ALA A 124 -19.58 -5.78 -28.42
C ALA A 124 -19.12 -6.16 -27.00
N LYS A 125 -18.95 -5.17 -26.10
CA LYS A 125 -18.73 -5.38 -24.65
C LYS A 125 -19.35 -4.27 -23.81
N SER A 126 -20.67 -4.07 -23.89
CA SER A 126 -21.49 -3.13 -23.09
C SER A 126 -21.54 -3.44 -21.59
N TYR A 127 -20.40 -3.72 -20.96
CA TYR A 127 -20.31 -3.99 -19.54
C TYR A 127 -19.00 -3.51 -18.95
N ILE A 128 -19.03 -3.21 -17.66
CA ILE A 128 -17.86 -3.06 -16.80
C ILE A 128 -17.75 -4.25 -15.85
N THR A 129 -16.55 -4.53 -15.37
CA THR A 129 -16.30 -5.64 -14.43
C THR A 129 -16.05 -5.07 -13.04
N GLY A 130 -16.83 -5.49 -12.05
CA GLY A 130 -16.66 -5.12 -10.65
C GLY A 130 -15.49 -5.84 -9.98
N ASP A 131 -15.12 -5.44 -8.76
CA ASP A 131 -13.96 -5.96 -8.03
C ASP A 131 -14.04 -7.47 -7.80
N LYS A 132 -15.25 -8.01 -7.57
CA LYS A 132 -15.47 -9.45 -7.37
C LYS A 132 -15.68 -10.19 -8.69
N GLY A 133 -15.59 -9.48 -9.82
CA GLY A 133 -15.70 -10.04 -11.17
C GLY A 133 -17.12 -10.01 -11.76
N THR A 134 -18.09 -9.42 -11.06
CA THR A 134 -19.45 -9.29 -11.59
C THR A 134 -19.44 -8.38 -12.81
N ARG A 135 -20.18 -8.77 -13.86
CA ARG A 135 -20.39 -7.91 -15.02
C ARG A 135 -21.63 -7.06 -14.83
N TYR A 136 -21.45 -5.74 -14.93
CA TYR A 136 -22.52 -4.76 -14.89
C TYR A 136 -22.72 -4.23 -16.29
N ALA A 137 -23.88 -4.51 -16.88
CA ALA A 137 -24.23 -3.97 -18.19
C ALA A 137 -24.37 -2.45 -18.09
N VAL A 138 -23.85 -1.72 -19.07
CA VAL A 138 -23.86 -0.26 -19.13
C VAL A 138 -24.36 0.25 -20.48
N THR A 139 -24.96 1.43 -20.48
CA THR A 139 -25.32 2.15 -21.70
C THR A 139 -24.07 2.75 -22.38
N PRO A 140 -24.15 3.21 -23.63
CA PRO A 140 -23.04 3.90 -24.30
C PRO A 140 -22.53 5.14 -23.55
N GLU A 141 -23.38 5.77 -22.73
CA GLU A 141 -23.08 6.91 -21.86
C GLU A 141 -22.54 6.49 -20.48
N GLY A 142 -22.28 5.19 -20.28
CA GLY A 142 -21.67 4.62 -19.09
C GLY A 142 -22.61 4.41 -17.90
N ALA A 143 -23.90 4.74 -18.01
CA ALA A 143 -24.90 4.48 -16.97
C ALA A 143 -25.16 2.98 -16.81
N LEU A 144 -25.55 2.50 -15.61
CA LEU A 144 -25.99 1.11 -15.47
C LEU A 144 -27.26 0.89 -16.31
N ALA A 145 -27.26 -0.16 -17.14
CA ALA A 145 -28.44 -0.52 -17.93
C ALA A 145 -29.63 -0.91 -17.04
N ASP A 146 -29.36 -1.44 -15.84
CA ASP A 146 -30.34 -1.66 -14.78
C ASP A 146 -29.96 -0.82 -13.54
N ALA A 147 -30.69 0.27 -13.32
CA ALA A 147 -30.50 1.16 -12.19
C ALA A 147 -30.73 0.48 -10.83
N ALA A 148 -31.53 -0.60 -10.77
CA ALA A 148 -31.76 -1.32 -9.52
C ALA A 148 -30.51 -2.03 -9.00
N ARG A 149 -29.49 -2.23 -9.85
CA ARG A 149 -28.20 -2.84 -9.48
C ARG A 149 -27.22 -1.86 -8.84
N LEU A 150 -27.56 -0.57 -8.71
CA LEU A 150 -26.67 0.43 -8.12
C LEU A 150 -26.22 0.07 -6.69
N PRO A 151 -27.06 -0.42 -5.76
CA PRO A 151 -26.62 -0.82 -4.42
C PRO A 151 -25.59 -1.95 -4.46
N ASP A 152 -25.82 -2.98 -5.27
CA ASP A 152 -24.88 -4.10 -5.44
C ASP A 152 -23.57 -3.63 -6.05
N TYR A 153 -23.65 -2.75 -7.05
CA TYR A 153 -22.49 -2.12 -7.67
C TYR A 153 -21.66 -1.34 -6.64
N LEU A 154 -22.30 -0.55 -5.78
CA LEU A 154 -21.59 0.20 -4.74
C LEU A 154 -20.94 -0.73 -3.70
N ALA A 155 -21.66 -1.77 -3.25
CA ALA A 155 -21.17 -2.71 -2.24
C ALA A 155 -20.10 -3.68 -2.77
N GLU A 156 -20.02 -3.91 -4.08
CA GLU A 156 -18.98 -4.74 -4.67
C GLU A 156 -17.66 -4.00 -4.83
N ASN A 157 -17.69 -2.70 -5.12
CA ASN A 157 -16.57 -1.96 -5.71
C ASN A 157 -15.78 -1.09 -4.72
N ASP A 158 -15.72 -1.51 -3.46
CA ASP A 158 -15.04 -0.80 -2.37
C ASP A 158 -13.54 -0.53 -2.65
N TYR A 159 -12.89 -1.35 -3.48
CA TYR A 159 -11.48 -1.21 -3.84
C TYR A 159 -11.26 -0.44 -5.15
N SER A 160 -12.33 -0.02 -5.82
CA SER A 160 -12.30 0.76 -7.07
C SER A 160 -12.65 2.23 -6.89
N PHE A 161 -13.31 2.56 -5.79
CA PHE A 161 -13.65 3.93 -5.50
C PHE A 161 -12.51 4.61 -4.76
N LEU A 162 -12.18 5.82 -5.20
CA LEU A 162 -11.49 6.74 -4.31
C LEU A 162 -12.43 6.95 -3.13
N LYS A 163 -12.01 6.55 -1.93
CA LYS A 163 -12.67 7.02 -0.72
C LYS A 163 -12.66 8.54 -0.82
N GLU A 164 -13.83 9.15 -0.99
CA GLU A 164 -13.96 10.60 -0.88
C GLU A 164 -13.36 10.95 0.47
N LYS A 165 -12.16 11.54 0.47
CA LYS A 165 -11.72 12.29 1.62
C LYS A 165 -12.76 13.42 1.73
N PRO A 166 -13.46 13.57 2.87
CA PRO A 166 -14.37 14.68 3.02
C PRO A 166 -13.64 15.96 2.66
N GLU A 167 -14.28 16.82 1.85
CA GLU A 167 -13.81 18.16 1.53
C GLU A 167 -13.56 18.90 2.84
N ASN A 168 -12.33 18.87 3.32
CA ASN A 168 -11.83 19.86 4.26
C ASN A 168 -11.03 20.85 3.43
N THR A 169 -11.62 22.02 3.27
CA THR A 169 -11.00 23.30 2.98
C THR A 169 -9.80 23.52 3.91
N GLN A 170 -8.66 22.91 3.61
CA GLN A 170 -7.37 23.34 4.12
C GLN A 170 -6.32 23.28 3.01
N ARG A 171 -5.86 24.48 2.64
CA ARG A 171 -4.60 24.76 1.95
C ARG A 171 -3.51 23.77 2.40
N LYS A 172 -2.88 23.09 1.43
CA LYS A 172 -1.61 22.32 1.50
C LYS A 172 -1.08 21.99 2.92
N THR A 173 -1.10 20.71 3.30
CA THR A 173 -0.04 20.13 4.14
C THR A 173 0.21 18.66 3.79
N ASN A 174 1.51 18.31 3.71
CA ASN A 174 2.06 16.98 3.51
C ASN A 174 1.54 16.00 4.58
N ALA A 175 0.84 14.92 4.20
CA ALA A 175 0.58 13.82 5.11
C ALA A 175 1.48 12.63 4.73
N PRO A 176 2.54 12.33 5.52
CA PRO A 176 3.39 11.17 5.27
C PRO A 176 2.57 9.88 5.42
N ALA A 177 2.99 8.81 4.72
CA ALA A 177 2.57 7.44 5.05
C ALA A 177 2.57 7.28 6.58
N PRO A 178 1.62 6.53 7.21
CA PRO A 178 1.59 6.40 8.67
C PRO A 178 2.99 6.03 9.13
N ALA A 179 3.67 7.02 9.69
CA ALA A 179 5.05 6.83 10.08
C ALA A 179 4.97 5.81 11.19
N LEU A 180 5.54 4.62 10.97
CA LEU A 180 5.86 3.73 12.07
C LEU A 180 6.58 4.59 13.09
N LEU A 181 5.95 4.81 14.24
CA LEU A 181 6.51 5.65 15.28
C LEU A 181 7.74 4.92 15.83
N LYS A 182 8.89 5.20 15.23
CA LYS A 182 10.18 4.61 15.60
C LYS A 182 10.71 5.40 16.79
N GLY A 183 10.34 4.95 17.99
CA GLY A 183 10.91 5.42 19.24
C GLY A 183 12.12 4.59 19.65
N LEU A 184 12.83 5.02 20.70
CA LEU A 184 14.00 4.31 21.25
C LEU A 184 13.69 2.83 21.58
N GLY A 185 12.44 2.50 21.96
CA GLY A 185 12.02 1.11 22.17
C GLY A 185 12.07 0.18 20.97
N THR A 186 12.01 0.73 19.75
CA THR A 186 12.05 -0.05 18.49
C THR A 186 13.47 -0.33 18.02
N PHE A 187 14.47 0.29 18.65
CA PHE A 187 15.87 0.06 18.34
C PHE A 187 16.37 -1.26 18.94
N LYS A 188 17.36 -1.87 18.29
CA LYS A 188 17.98 -3.10 18.78
C LYS A 188 18.67 -2.84 20.13
N CYS A 189 18.58 -3.81 21.04
CA CYS A 189 19.28 -3.86 22.32
C CYS A 189 20.79 -3.59 22.17
N SER A 190 21.41 -4.04 21.08
CA SER A 190 22.82 -3.77 20.79
C SER A 190 23.19 -2.28 20.67
N LEU A 191 22.24 -1.39 20.37
CA LEU A 191 22.50 0.05 20.36
C LEU A 191 22.57 0.63 21.77
N PHE A 192 21.68 0.17 22.67
CA PHE A 192 21.72 0.56 24.09
C PHE A 192 22.99 0.03 24.78
N SER A 193 23.32 -1.26 24.61
CA SER A 193 24.49 -1.85 25.27
C SER A 193 25.80 -1.21 24.80
N LYS A 194 25.92 -0.86 23.51
CA LYS A 194 27.06 -0.08 22.99
C LYS A 194 27.14 1.33 23.59
N ALA A 195 26.00 2.01 23.75
CA ALA A 195 25.98 3.35 24.37
C ALA A 195 26.44 3.30 25.84
N HIS A 196 25.99 2.29 26.59
CA HIS A 196 26.41 2.06 27.97
C HIS A 196 27.91 1.72 28.05
N GLN A 197 28.41 0.81 27.20
CA GLN A 197 29.84 0.46 27.15
C GLN A 197 30.76 1.64 26.83
N LYS A 198 30.31 2.52 25.93
CA LYS A 198 31.04 3.75 25.56
C LYS A 198 30.84 4.89 26.57
N ASN A 199 30.15 4.64 27.69
CA ASN A 199 29.83 5.62 28.72
C ASN A 199 29.12 6.88 28.16
N VAL A 200 28.29 6.72 27.12
CA VAL A 200 27.50 7.82 26.54
C VAL A 200 26.25 8.01 27.39
N MET A 201 26.44 8.54 28.60
CA MET A 201 25.39 8.60 29.62
C MET A 201 24.15 9.36 29.15
N LEU A 202 24.28 10.38 28.32
CA LEU A 202 23.13 11.08 27.75
C LEU A 202 22.21 10.13 26.98
N SER A 203 22.77 9.24 26.16
CA SER A 203 22.00 8.24 25.42
C SER A 203 21.38 7.21 26.35
N VAL A 204 22.14 6.71 27.33
CA VAL A 204 21.64 5.75 28.33
C VAL A 204 20.42 6.31 29.06
N HIS A 205 20.50 7.56 29.54
CA HIS A 205 19.38 8.23 30.19
C HIS A 205 18.21 8.50 29.25
N ALA A 206 18.45 8.80 27.96
CA ALA A 206 17.38 8.97 26.99
C ALA A 206 16.56 7.68 26.79
N TYR A 207 17.23 6.54 26.66
CA TYR A 207 16.58 5.22 26.64
C TYR A 207 15.81 4.94 27.94
N TYR A 208 16.39 5.35 29.07
CA TYR A 208 15.77 5.15 30.37
C TYR A 208 14.47 5.95 30.54
N ILE A 209 14.51 7.26 30.23
CA ILE A 209 13.36 8.16 30.29
C ILE A 209 12.26 7.72 29.32
N TRP A 210 12.63 7.27 28.11
CA TRP A 210 11.66 6.72 27.17
C TRP A 210 10.89 5.53 27.77
N GLY A 211 11.59 4.63 28.46
CA GLY A 211 10.97 3.49 29.12
C GLY A 211 10.02 3.87 30.26
N LEU A 212 10.36 4.88 31.06
CA LEU A 212 9.45 5.43 32.06
C LEU A 212 8.17 5.99 31.42
N GLY A 213 8.29 6.67 30.29
CA GLY A 213 7.13 7.13 29.51
C GLY A 213 6.25 5.98 29.00
N PHE A 214 6.90 4.92 28.50
CA PHE A 214 6.21 3.70 28.07
C PHE A 214 5.44 3.04 29.24
N LEU A 215 6.07 2.89 30.40
CA LEU A 215 5.42 2.32 31.59
C LEU A 215 4.30 3.20 32.13
N SER A 216 4.45 4.52 32.10
CA SER A 216 3.39 5.46 32.45
C SER A 216 2.14 5.26 31.57
N GLY A 217 2.34 5.14 30.25
CA GLY A 217 1.27 4.82 29.31
C GLY A 217 0.61 3.47 29.59
N MET A 218 1.40 2.44 29.95
CA MET A 218 0.85 1.14 30.36
C MET A 218 0.02 1.25 31.65
N ASN A 219 0.50 1.96 32.67
CA ASN A 219 -0.25 2.16 33.91
C ASN A 219 -1.59 2.88 33.65
N PHE A 220 -1.60 3.87 32.75
CA PHE A 220 -2.84 4.52 32.32
C PHE A 220 -3.79 3.55 31.62
N ALA A 221 -3.28 2.73 30.69
CA ALA A 221 -4.09 1.73 29.99
C ALA A 221 -4.64 0.64 30.92
N TYR A 222 -3.98 0.37 32.04
CA TYR A 222 -4.39 -0.58 33.07
C TYR A 222 -4.88 0.10 34.36
N GLN A 223 -5.38 1.33 34.27
CA GLN A 223 -5.82 2.10 35.45
C GLN A 223 -6.85 1.36 36.31
N ASP A 224 -7.71 0.55 35.69
CA ASP A 224 -8.75 -0.25 36.36
C ASP A 224 -8.25 -1.63 36.83
N SER A 225 -6.96 -1.93 36.69
CA SER A 225 -6.33 -3.19 37.08
C SER A 225 -5.07 -2.96 37.92
N PRO A 226 -5.19 -2.61 39.21
CA PRO A 226 -4.06 -2.24 40.07
C PRO A 226 -2.93 -3.28 40.10
N ALA A 227 -3.24 -4.58 40.04
CA ALA A 227 -2.25 -5.67 40.00
C ALA A 227 -1.36 -5.66 38.73
N LYS A 228 -1.70 -4.87 37.72
CA LYS A 228 -0.92 -4.69 36.49
C LYS A 228 -0.13 -3.37 36.48
N ASN A 229 -0.27 -2.54 37.51
CA ASN A 229 0.40 -1.24 37.56
C ASN A 229 1.76 -1.38 38.24
N VAL A 230 2.78 -0.74 37.66
CA VAL A 230 4.11 -0.71 38.26
C VAL A 230 4.30 0.62 38.96
N THR A 231 4.52 0.59 40.27
CA THR A 231 4.99 1.75 41.03
C THR A 231 6.51 1.86 40.95
N TYR A 232 6.99 3.07 40.63
CA TYR A 232 8.43 3.38 40.58
C TYR A 232 8.80 4.36 41.68
N GLN A 233 9.84 4.04 42.44
CA GLN A 233 10.54 5.02 43.25
C GLN A 233 11.66 5.65 42.41
N THR A 234 11.64 6.96 42.21
CA THR A 234 12.60 7.68 41.35
C THR A 234 13.93 8.00 42.06
N SER A 235 14.36 7.17 42.99
CA SER A 235 15.63 7.37 43.69
C SER A 235 16.82 6.96 42.82
N ASN A 236 17.97 7.64 42.98
CA ASN A 236 19.19 7.34 42.22
C ASN A 236 19.62 5.85 42.29
N PRO A 237 19.52 5.15 43.43
CA PRO A 237 19.83 3.71 43.50
C PRO A 237 18.94 2.85 42.60
N VAL A 238 17.63 3.15 42.55
CA VAL A 238 16.66 2.41 41.74
C VAL A 238 16.96 2.60 40.26
N VAL A 239 17.21 3.85 39.85
CA VAL A 239 17.59 4.18 38.46
C VAL A 239 18.86 3.44 38.04
N ASN A 240 19.88 3.41 38.90
CA ASN A 240 21.13 2.71 38.62
C ASN A 240 20.92 1.19 38.51
N GLU A 241 20.08 0.61 39.38
CA GLU A 241 19.72 -0.81 39.32
C GLU A 241 19.01 -1.15 38.00
N ASP A 242 18.04 -0.32 37.59
CA ASP A 242 17.30 -0.52 36.35
C ASP A 242 18.21 -0.42 35.12
N ILE A 243 19.08 0.58 35.07
CA ILE A 243 20.05 0.73 33.97
C ILE A 243 20.98 -0.48 33.91
N ALA A 244 21.46 -0.98 35.05
CA ALA A 244 22.29 -2.18 35.11
C ALA A 244 21.54 -3.43 34.61
N PHE A 245 20.28 -3.59 35.00
CA PHE A 245 19.42 -4.68 34.51
C PHE A 245 19.22 -4.61 32.99
N LEU A 246 18.85 -3.44 32.47
CA LEU A 246 18.65 -3.21 31.04
C LEU A 246 19.93 -3.50 30.27
N TYR A 247 21.09 -3.11 30.80
CA TYR A 247 22.38 -3.37 30.18
C TYR A 247 22.69 -4.87 30.12
N ALA A 248 22.46 -5.60 31.22
CA ALA A 248 22.64 -7.03 31.28
C ALA A 248 21.70 -7.77 30.30
N TYR A 249 20.42 -7.39 30.24
CA TYR A 249 19.46 -7.96 29.29
C TYR A 249 19.91 -7.70 27.84
N CYS A 250 20.21 -6.45 27.51
CA CYS A 250 20.56 -6.05 26.14
C CYS A 250 21.88 -6.66 25.66
N THR A 251 22.81 -6.96 26.57
CA THR A 251 24.07 -7.63 26.25
C THR A 251 23.84 -9.11 25.92
N ARG A 252 22.88 -9.77 26.58
CA ARG A 252 22.53 -11.17 26.33
C ARG A 252 21.66 -11.36 25.08
N ASN A 253 20.82 -10.36 24.76
CA ASN A 253 19.86 -10.41 23.66
C ASN A 253 20.07 -9.23 22.69
N PRO A 254 21.17 -9.18 21.92
CA PRO A 254 21.58 -8.00 21.15
C PRO A 254 20.65 -7.66 19.97
N ASP A 255 19.91 -8.64 19.45
CA ASP A 255 19.01 -8.50 18.30
C ASP A 255 17.55 -8.20 18.67
N ASP A 256 17.18 -8.38 19.96
CA ASP A 256 15.88 -7.98 20.47
C ASP A 256 15.67 -6.47 20.33
N MET A 257 14.39 -6.05 20.22
CA MET A 257 14.03 -4.65 20.39
C MET A 257 14.13 -4.23 21.85
N PHE A 258 14.56 -3.00 22.10
CA PHE A 258 14.78 -2.46 23.45
C PHE A 258 13.51 -2.44 24.32
N VAL A 259 12.32 -2.34 23.72
CA VAL A 259 11.05 -2.49 24.44
C VAL A 259 10.93 -3.85 25.15
N SER A 260 11.55 -4.91 24.63
CA SER A 260 11.56 -6.24 25.25
C SER A 260 12.33 -6.22 26.59
N ALA A 261 13.44 -5.48 26.65
CA ALA A 261 14.20 -5.29 27.89
C ALA A 261 13.39 -4.56 28.95
N TRP A 262 12.58 -3.57 28.54
CA TRP A 262 11.67 -2.85 29.43
C TRP A 262 10.49 -3.69 29.91
N LEU A 263 9.92 -4.53 29.05
CA LEU A 263 8.89 -5.50 29.45
C LEU A 263 9.45 -6.50 30.47
N ALA A 264 10.69 -6.99 30.27
CA ALA A 264 11.37 -7.85 31.23
C ALA A 264 11.63 -7.14 32.57
N LEU A 265 12.10 -5.89 32.53
CA LEU A 265 12.30 -5.08 33.72
C LEU A 265 10.98 -4.84 34.47
N ARG A 266 9.89 -4.56 33.73
CA ARG A 266 8.55 -4.39 34.27
C ARG A 266 8.10 -5.62 35.05
N THR A 267 8.27 -6.81 34.48
CA THR A 267 7.93 -8.07 35.16
C THR A 267 8.74 -8.23 36.45
N MET A 268 10.06 -8.03 36.39
CA MET A 268 10.91 -8.09 37.59
C MET A 268 10.46 -7.10 38.68
N ARG A 269 10.04 -5.89 38.30
CA ARG A 269 9.57 -4.88 39.26
C ARG A 269 8.21 -5.22 39.86
N LEU A 270 7.29 -5.80 39.07
CA LEU A 270 6.02 -6.30 39.58
C LEU A 270 6.19 -7.44 40.59
N ASP A 271 7.14 -8.34 40.35
CA ASP A 271 7.43 -9.46 41.26
C ASP A 271 8.04 -9.01 42.60
N ARG A 272 8.49 -7.76 42.70
CA ARG A 272 9.17 -7.18 43.89
C ARG A 272 8.35 -6.14 44.64
N GLN A 273 7.14 -5.81 44.17
CA GLN A 273 6.20 -4.90 44.83
C GLN A 273 5.39 -5.63 45.90
#